data_AF-A0A950YVG5-F1
#
_entry.id   AF-A0A950YVG5-F1
#
_cell.length_a   1.000
_cell.length_b   1.000
_cell.length_c   1.000
_cell.angle_alpha   90.00
_cell.angle_beta   90.00
_cell.angle_gamma   90.00
#
_symmetry.space_group_name_H-M   'P 1'
#
loop_
_entity.id
_entity.type
_entity.pdbx_description
1 polymer ?
#
loop_
_entity_poly.entity_id
_entity_poly.type
_entity_poly.pdbx_seq_one_letter_code
_entity_poly.pdbx_strand_id
1 'polypeptide(L)'
;MKSACLAAATAVAVSACGQASADKHTTSTPARPKGVSVCLPVARDAVGHFLALPSSSVAVRASTGNNGYPQCTFDAHLAQGTHVQVVANDDNGPQPYFVLERTQIEEGQQFTAQRMIAVPQPVTGLGLDAYWFPAEKKVMTTDGVQLIAVTVSWPHSAEARKRALAELLARTYLKNVKGAQLLAKGYP
;
A
#
# COMPACT_ATOMS: atom_id res chain seq x y z
N MET A 1 72.71 8.37 -36.37
CA MET A 1 73.20 7.00 -36.09
C MET A 1 72.00 6.09 -35.95
N LYS A 2 71.94 5.04 -36.78
CA LYS A 2 70.94 3.97 -36.74
C LYS A 2 71.29 3.02 -35.59
N SER A 3 70.30 2.48 -34.90
CA SER A 3 70.30 1.09 -34.43
C SER A 3 68.90 0.69 -33.97
N ALA A 4 68.35 -0.31 -34.66
CA ALA A 4 67.20 -1.09 -34.24
C ALA A 4 67.68 -2.28 -33.39
N CYS A 5 66.86 -2.74 -32.45
CA CYS A 5 66.91 -4.12 -31.98
C CYS A 5 65.49 -4.60 -31.66
N LEU A 6 65.16 -5.76 -32.24
CA LEU A 6 63.93 -6.55 -32.10
C LEU A 6 63.92 -7.35 -30.79
N ALA A 7 62.75 -7.97 -30.53
CA ALA A 7 62.45 -9.10 -29.63
C ALA A 7 62.03 -8.69 -28.20
N ALA A 8 61.07 -9.31 -27.51
CA ALA A 8 60.24 -10.48 -27.76
C ALA A 8 58.93 -10.36 -26.96
N ALA A 9 57.87 -11.04 -27.42
CA ALA A 9 56.62 -11.21 -26.70
C ALA A 9 56.79 -12.06 -25.43
N THR A 10 56.18 -11.64 -24.31
CA THR A 10 55.85 -12.54 -23.20
C THR A 10 54.48 -12.15 -22.65
N ALA A 11 53.47 -12.98 -22.91
CA ALA A 11 52.16 -12.87 -22.30
C ALA A 11 52.23 -13.42 -20.87
N VAL A 12 51.90 -12.60 -19.88
CA VAL A 12 51.66 -13.05 -18.51
C VAL A 12 50.20 -12.79 -18.18
N ALA A 13 49.41 -13.87 -18.17
CA ALA A 13 48.07 -13.86 -17.62
C ALA A 13 48.16 -13.81 -16.09
N VAL A 14 47.97 -12.62 -15.51
CA VAL A 14 47.79 -12.49 -14.06
C VAL A 14 46.28 -12.47 -13.78
N SER A 15 45.77 -13.64 -13.42
CA SER A 15 44.50 -13.79 -12.72
C SER A 15 44.62 -13.14 -11.33
N ALA A 16 43.94 -12.01 -11.14
CA ALA A 16 43.75 -11.41 -9.82
C ALA A 16 42.26 -11.29 -9.52
N CYS A 17 41.85 -11.97 -8.45
CA CYS A 17 40.50 -12.07 -7.92
C CYS A 17 39.96 -10.70 -7.52
N GLY A 18 39.04 -10.15 -8.32
CA GLY A 18 38.15 -9.06 -7.91
C GLY A 18 36.83 -9.64 -7.41
N GLN A 19 36.82 -10.29 -6.24
CA GLN A 19 35.57 -10.64 -5.57
C GLN A 19 35.01 -9.37 -4.93
N ALA A 20 34.19 -8.65 -5.69
CA ALA A 20 33.26 -7.71 -5.11
C ALA A 20 32.22 -8.52 -4.33
N SER A 21 32.37 -8.58 -3.01
CA SER A 21 31.29 -8.97 -2.11
C SER A 21 30.19 -7.91 -2.22
N ALA A 22 29.37 -8.03 -3.25
CA ALA A 22 28.06 -7.44 -3.25
C ALA A 22 27.24 -8.26 -2.26
N ASP A 23 27.30 -7.87 -0.98
CA ASP A 23 26.27 -8.21 -0.02
C ASP A 23 24.96 -7.63 -0.56
N LYS A 24 24.30 -8.42 -1.40
CA LYS A 24 22.86 -8.30 -1.61
C LYS A 24 22.24 -8.69 -0.28
N HIS A 25 22.16 -7.72 0.63
CA HIS A 25 21.05 -7.63 1.56
C HIS A 25 19.79 -7.53 0.69
N THR A 26 19.37 -8.70 0.22
CA THR A 26 18.03 -8.95 -0.23
C THR A 26 17.26 -8.86 1.07
N THR A 27 16.75 -7.68 1.38
CA THR A 27 15.71 -7.49 2.38
C THR A 27 14.60 -8.41 1.93
N SER A 28 14.60 -9.64 2.44
CA SER A 28 13.55 -10.61 2.22
C SER A 28 12.36 -10.06 2.99
N THR A 29 11.62 -9.16 2.35
CA THR A 29 10.24 -8.87 2.74
C THR A 29 9.57 -10.24 2.92
N PRO A 30 9.00 -10.55 4.09
CA PRO A 30 8.38 -11.84 4.34
C PRO A 30 7.35 -12.10 3.25
N ALA A 31 7.70 -12.95 2.28
CA ALA A 31 6.81 -13.30 1.20
C ALA A 31 5.63 -14.05 1.84
N ARG A 32 4.44 -13.48 1.71
CA ARG A 32 3.20 -14.11 2.14
C ARG A 32 3.15 -15.53 1.58
N PRO A 33 2.72 -16.54 2.36
CA PRO A 33 2.55 -17.90 1.86
C PRO A 33 1.70 -17.87 0.58
N LYS A 34 2.18 -18.57 -0.45
CA LYS A 34 1.47 -18.75 -1.73
C LYS A 34 0.05 -19.27 -1.41
N GLY A 35 -0.97 -18.48 -1.72
CA GLY A 35 -2.37 -18.92 -1.61
C GLY A 35 -3.34 -17.95 -0.93
N VAL A 36 -2.88 -16.91 -0.23
CA VAL A 36 -3.80 -15.92 0.34
C VAL A 36 -3.96 -14.73 -0.59
N SER A 37 -5.06 -14.72 -1.34
CA SER A 37 -5.42 -13.64 -2.27
C SER A 37 -5.64 -12.33 -1.51
N VAL A 38 -4.98 -11.25 -1.96
CA VAL A 38 -5.29 -9.87 -1.51
C VAL A 38 -6.64 -9.40 -2.03
N CYS A 39 -7.16 -10.01 -3.11
CA CYS A 39 -8.52 -9.77 -3.57
C CYS A 39 -9.49 -10.69 -2.82
N LEU A 40 -10.11 -10.17 -1.76
CA LEU A 40 -11.04 -10.93 -0.93
C LEU A 40 -12.43 -10.96 -1.59
N PRO A 41 -13.10 -12.12 -1.67
CA PRO A 41 -14.48 -12.20 -2.16
C PRO A 41 -15.44 -11.31 -1.36
N VAL A 42 -15.31 -11.30 -0.03
CA VAL A 42 -16.12 -10.43 0.86
C VAL A 42 -15.91 -8.93 0.57
N ALA A 43 -14.70 -8.54 0.16
CA ALA A 43 -14.40 -7.17 -0.24
C ALA A 43 -15.10 -6.81 -1.56
N ARG A 44 -15.09 -7.74 -2.53
CA ARG A 44 -15.81 -7.58 -3.81
C ARG A 44 -17.32 -7.46 -3.58
N ASP A 45 -17.88 -8.30 -2.72
CA ASP A 45 -19.30 -8.28 -2.38
C ASP A 45 -19.68 -6.97 -1.67
N ALA A 46 -18.84 -6.48 -0.75
CA ALA A 46 -19.04 -5.20 -0.08
C ALA A 46 -19.06 -4.02 -1.06
N VAL A 47 -18.13 -3.98 -2.02
CA VAL A 47 -18.14 -2.96 -3.09
C VAL A 47 -19.41 -3.05 -3.93
N GLY A 48 -19.77 -4.26 -4.37
CA GLY A 48 -20.99 -4.49 -5.16
C GLY A 48 -22.23 -4.00 -4.41
N HIS A 49 -22.37 -4.39 -3.15
CA HIS A 49 -23.52 -4.00 -2.33
C HIS A 49 -23.59 -2.48 -2.10
N PHE A 50 -22.47 -1.83 -1.79
CA PHE A 50 -22.40 -0.38 -1.60
C PHE A 50 -22.77 0.40 -2.88
N LEU A 51 -22.40 -0.13 -4.04
CA LEU A 51 -22.69 0.46 -5.34
C LEU A 51 -24.05 0.02 -5.92
N ALA A 52 -24.81 -0.81 -5.21
CA ALA A 52 -26.05 -1.42 -5.69
C ALA A 52 -25.86 -2.19 -7.01
N LEU A 53 -24.75 -2.90 -7.14
CA LEU A 53 -24.40 -3.76 -8.27
C LEU A 53 -24.31 -5.22 -7.83
N PRO A 54 -24.59 -6.18 -8.74
CA PRO A 54 -24.17 -7.56 -8.54
C PRO A 54 -22.65 -7.61 -8.35
N SER A 55 -22.17 -8.41 -7.39
CA SER A 55 -20.72 -8.51 -7.14
C SER A 55 -19.95 -9.04 -8.36
N SER A 56 -20.60 -9.86 -9.19
CA SER A 56 -20.09 -10.32 -10.49
C SER A 56 -19.74 -9.17 -11.45
N SER A 57 -20.40 -8.02 -11.32
CA SER A 57 -20.18 -6.83 -12.14
C SER A 57 -19.02 -5.96 -11.65
N VAL A 58 -18.45 -6.26 -10.48
CA VAL A 58 -17.23 -5.64 -9.97
C VAL A 58 -16.05 -6.48 -10.47
N ALA A 59 -15.19 -5.91 -11.33
CA ALA A 59 -13.96 -6.55 -11.75
C ALA A 59 -12.90 -6.42 -10.64
N VAL A 60 -12.09 -7.46 -10.46
CA VAL A 60 -11.02 -7.49 -9.45
C VAL A 60 -9.69 -7.83 -10.07
N ARG A 61 -8.62 -7.16 -9.64
CA ARG A 61 -7.26 -7.40 -10.12
C ARG A 61 -6.27 -7.34 -8.97
N ALA A 62 -5.56 -8.44 -8.76
CA ALA A 62 -4.41 -8.45 -7.85
C ALA A 62 -3.19 -7.84 -8.55
N SER A 63 -2.42 -7.06 -7.82
CA SER A 63 -1.12 -6.53 -8.25
C SER A 63 -0.25 -6.22 -7.04
N THR A 64 0.89 -5.57 -7.27
CA THR A 64 1.80 -5.09 -6.23
C THR A 64 1.83 -3.58 -6.25
N GLY A 65 1.64 -2.96 -5.09
CA GLY A 65 1.74 -1.51 -4.91
C GLY A 65 3.17 -0.99 -5.11
N ASN A 66 3.32 0.32 -5.24
CA ASN A 66 4.63 0.97 -5.33
C ASN A 66 5.49 0.80 -4.06
N ASN A 67 4.85 0.48 -2.94
CA ASN A 67 5.49 0.12 -1.67
C ASN A 67 5.95 -1.35 -1.62
N GLY A 68 5.77 -2.12 -2.70
CA GLY A 68 6.17 -3.53 -2.76
C GLY A 68 5.20 -4.51 -2.11
N TYR A 69 4.09 -4.01 -1.56
CA TYR A 69 3.09 -4.83 -0.88
C TYR A 69 1.92 -5.23 -1.79
N PRO A 70 1.25 -6.36 -1.55
CA PRO A 70 0.10 -6.78 -2.33
C PRO A 70 -1.01 -5.73 -2.33
N GLN A 71 -1.66 -5.55 -3.48
CA GLN A 71 -2.85 -4.72 -3.61
C GLN A 71 -3.93 -5.40 -4.45
N CYS A 72 -5.19 -5.08 -4.17
CA CYS A 72 -6.33 -5.43 -5.00
C CYS A 72 -7.01 -4.18 -5.53
N THR A 73 -7.24 -4.14 -6.84
CA THR A 73 -8.07 -3.14 -7.50
C THR A 73 -9.46 -3.70 -7.72
N PHE A 74 -10.48 -2.93 -7.37
CA PHE A 74 -11.90 -3.18 -7.62
C PHE A 74 -12.40 -2.12 -8.60
N ASP A 75 -12.84 -2.54 -9.78
CA ASP A 75 -13.36 -1.67 -10.83
C ASP A 75 -14.84 -1.95 -11.05
N ALA A 76 -15.65 -0.90 -11.05
CA ALA A 76 -17.09 -0.98 -11.29
C ALA A 76 -17.55 0.12 -12.24
N HIS A 77 -18.49 -0.22 -13.12
CA HIS A 77 -19.17 0.75 -13.99
C HIS A 77 -20.61 0.90 -13.52
N LEU A 78 -20.98 2.14 -13.18
CA LEU A 78 -22.34 2.51 -12.82
C LEU A 78 -23.14 2.87 -14.08
N ALA A 79 -24.45 3.06 -13.89
CA ALA A 79 -25.29 3.68 -14.92
C ALA A 79 -24.68 5.01 -15.39
N GLN A 80 -24.93 5.37 -16.66
CA GLN A 80 -24.41 6.59 -17.29
C GLN A 80 -22.89 6.59 -17.51
N GLY A 81 -22.23 5.43 -17.43
CA GLY A 81 -20.80 5.28 -17.76
C GLY A 81 -19.84 5.76 -16.67
N THR A 82 -20.33 6.07 -15.47
CA THR A 82 -19.45 6.47 -14.35
C THR A 82 -18.60 5.28 -13.91
N HIS A 83 -17.29 5.44 -13.94
CA HIS A 83 -16.33 4.44 -13.45
C HIS A 83 -15.95 4.74 -12.00
N VAL A 84 -15.99 3.70 -11.18
CA VAL A 84 -15.53 3.70 -9.79
C VAL A 84 -14.38 2.72 -9.68
N GLN A 85 -13.25 3.20 -9.19
CA GLN A 85 -12.10 2.37 -8.86
C GLN A 85 -11.77 2.51 -7.38
N VAL A 86 -11.60 1.36 -6.73
CA VAL A 86 -11.13 1.30 -5.35
C VAL A 86 -9.89 0.40 -5.30
N VAL A 87 -8.84 0.86 -4.64
CA VAL A 87 -7.59 0.10 -4.49
C VAL A 87 -7.34 -0.15 -3.02
N ALA A 88 -7.29 -1.43 -2.61
CA ALA A 88 -6.91 -1.85 -1.28
C ALA A 88 -5.47 -2.37 -1.29
N ASN A 89 -4.58 -1.77 -0.51
CA ASN A 89 -3.21 -2.20 -0.30
C ASN A 89 -3.08 -2.82 1.09
N ASP A 90 -2.49 -4.02 1.14
CA ASP A 90 -2.31 -4.85 2.34
C ASP A 90 -0.82 -4.88 2.69
N ASP A 91 -0.39 -3.90 3.50
CA ASP A 91 1.00 -3.70 3.89
C ASP A 91 1.26 -4.44 5.21
N ASN A 92 2.01 -5.55 5.10
CA ASN A 92 2.43 -6.36 6.25
C ASN A 92 3.86 -6.02 6.70
N GLY A 93 4.29 -4.80 6.44
CA GLY A 93 5.57 -4.27 6.87
C GLY A 93 5.70 -4.15 8.39
N PRO A 94 6.94 -3.98 8.88
CA PRO A 94 7.16 -3.76 10.30
C PRO A 94 6.50 -2.43 10.73
N GLN A 95 6.06 -2.38 12.00
CA GLN A 95 5.63 -1.14 12.65
C GLN A 95 4.44 -0.42 11.99
N PRO A 96 3.33 -1.11 11.64
CA PRO A 96 2.21 -0.51 10.90
C PRO A 96 1.56 0.67 11.64
N TYR A 97 1.56 0.65 12.98
CA TYR A 97 1.09 1.76 13.81
C TYR A 97 1.92 3.04 13.61
N PHE A 98 3.25 2.94 13.71
CA PHE A 98 4.14 4.08 13.53
C PHE A 98 4.08 4.65 12.11
N VAL A 99 3.92 3.80 11.09
CA VAL A 99 3.73 4.26 9.72
C VAL A 99 2.45 5.07 9.60
N LEU A 100 1.34 4.58 10.17
CA LEU A 100 0.06 5.31 10.17
C LEU A 100 0.16 6.67 10.86
N GLU A 101 0.69 6.69 12.09
CA GLU A 101 0.86 7.91 12.89
C GLU A 101 1.75 8.93 12.18
N ARG A 102 2.91 8.50 11.68
CA ARG A 102 3.82 9.38 10.94
C ARG A 102 3.16 9.95 9.69
N THR A 103 2.46 9.13 8.90
CA THR A 103 1.74 9.63 7.71
C THR A 103 0.67 10.64 8.09
N GLN A 104 -0.07 10.43 9.18
CA GLN A 104 -1.04 11.41 9.67
C GLN A 104 -0.40 12.75 10.04
N ILE A 105 0.74 12.73 10.73
CA ILE A 105 1.48 13.94 11.11
C ILE A 105 2.03 14.66 9.86
N GLU A 106 2.70 13.94 8.97
CA GLU A 106 3.32 14.50 7.76
C GLU A 106 2.28 15.15 6.84
N GLU A 107 1.17 14.47 6.57
CA GLU A 107 0.08 15.05 5.76
C GLU A 107 -0.62 16.20 6.49
N GLY A 108 -0.75 16.11 7.82
CA GLY A 108 -1.27 17.19 8.67
C GLY A 108 -0.37 18.43 8.74
N GLN A 109 0.92 18.31 8.41
CA GLN A 109 1.86 19.44 8.34
C GLN A 109 1.87 20.12 6.97
N GLN A 110 1.31 19.50 5.92
CA GLN A 110 1.19 20.15 4.60
C GLN A 110 0.19 21.33 4.61
N PHE A 111 -0.47 21.59 5.74
CA PHE A 111 -1.33 22.72 6.03
C PHE A 111 -0.51 23.98 6.27
N THR A 112 0.01 24.54 5.19
CA THR A 112 0.65 25.85 5.18
C THR A 112 -0.31 26.88 4.57
N ALA A 113 0.01 28.18 4.72
CA ALA A 113 -0.74 29.27 4.11
C ALA A 113 -0.90 29.17 2.57
N GLN A 114 -0.23 28.20 1.92
CA GLN A 114 -0.19 28.00 0.47
C GLN A 114 -0.98 26.76 -0.01
N ARG A 115 -1.46 25.87 0.88
CA ARG A 115 -2.25 24.68 0.51
C ARG A 115 -3.48 24.55 1.41
N MET A 116 -4.65 24.90 0.88
CA MET A 116 -5.96 24.64 1.51
C MET A 116 -6.45 23.21 1.21
N ILE A 117 -5.64 22.21 1.52
CA ILE A 117 -6.10 20.81 1.57
C ILE A 117 -6.93 20.66 2.87
N ALA A 118 -7.72 19.60 3.05
CA ALA A 118 -8.44 19.34 4.31
C ALA A 118 -7.64 18.34 5.17
N VAL A 119 -7.50 18.61 6.48
CA VAL A 119 -6.61 17.82 7.38
C VAL A 119 -7.02 16.36 7.40
N PRO A 120 -6.08 15.43 7.65
CA PRO A 120 -6.44 14.06 7.96
C PRO A 120 -7.50 14.03 9.08
N GLN A 121 -8.57 13.26 8.86
CA GLN A 121 -9.72 13.19 9.75
C GLN A 121 -9.73 11.83 10.45
N PRO A 122 -9.86 11.76 11.78
CA PRO A 122 -9.95 10.47 12.46
C PRO A 122 -11.20 9.68 12.01
N VAL A 123 -11.07 8.36 11.98
CA VAL A 123 -12.14 7.42 11.68
C VAL A 123 -12.38 6.52 12.90
N THR A 124 -13.41 6.85 13.66
CA THR A 124 -13.74 6.10 14.88
C THR A 124 -14.23 4.67 14.57
N GLY A 125 -13.74 3.70 15.33
CA GLY A 125 -14.23 2.31 15.27
C GLY A 125 -13.73 1.52 14.06
N LEU A 126 -12.61 1.93 13.45
CA LEU A 126 -11.91 1.19 12.41
C LEU A 126 -10.48 0.89 12.86
N GLY A 127 -10.15 -0.40 12.98
CA GLY A 127 -8.83 -0.85 13.44
C GLY A 127 -8.51 -0.40 14.87
N LEU A 128 -7.22 -0.33 15.18
CA LEU A 128 -6.67 0.32 16.36
C LEU A 128 -6.69 1.82 16.24
N ASP A 129 -6.32 2.28 15.05
CA ASP A 129 -6.31 3.66 14.67
C ASP A 129 -6.61 3.75 13.17
N ALA A 130 -7.18 4.87 12.76
CA ALA A 130 -7.59 5.08 11.39
C ALA A 130 -7.80 6.56 11.07
N TYR A 131 -7.38 6.94 9.87
CA TYR A 131 -7.56 8.29 9.34
C TYR A 131 -8.05 8.26 7.91
N TRP A 132 -8.94 9.20 7.59
CA TRP A 132 -9.30 9.60 6.25
C TRP A 132 -8.39 10.74 5.81
N PHE A 133 -7.79 10.61 4.63
CA PHE A 133 -6.87 11.55 4.01
C PHE A 133 -7.57 12.16 2.79
N PRO A 134 -8.16 13.37 2.90
CA PRO A 134 -9.03 13.93 1.87
C PRO A 134 -8.32 14.23 0.54
N ALA A 135 -7.05 14.65 0.56
CA ALA A 135 -6.29 14.94 -0.66
C ALA A 135 -6.10 13.68 -1.52
N GLU A 136 -5.76 12.58 -0.86
CA GLU A 136 -5.46 11.29 -1.46
C GLU A 136 -6.73 10.46 -1.72
N LYS A 137 -7.88 10.89 -1.18
CA LYS A 137 -9.14 10.13 -1.14
C LYS A 137 -8.90 8.71 -0.59
N LYS A 138 -8.18 8.65 0.53
CA LYS A 138 -7.60 7.43 1.08
C LYS A 138 -7.98 7.25 2.54
N VAL A 139 -8.41 6.06 2.94
CA VAL A 139 -8.41 5.62 4.35
C VAL A 139 -7.12 4.86 4.61
N MET A 140 -6.47 5.11 5.74
CA MET A 140 -5.45 4.21 6.28
C MET A 140 -5.86 3.76 7.67
N THR A 141 -5.67 2.49 7.98
CA THR A 141 -5.97 1.89 9.29
C THR A 141 -5.06 0.71 9.56
N THR A 142 -4.94 0.30 10.82
CA THR A 142 -4.17 -0.88 11.20
C THR A 142 -4.86 -1.70 12.28
N ASP A 143 -4.65 -3.02 12.28
CA ASP A 143 -4.97 -3.90 13.41
C ASP A 143 -3.72 -4.24 14.27
N GLY A 144 -2.63 -3.50 14.11
CA GLY A 144 -1.35 -3.73 14.79
C GLY A 144 -0.47 -4.79 14.14
N VAL A 145 -0.99 -5.57 13.19
CA VAL A 145 -0.23 -6.58 12.44
C VAL A 145 0.01 -6.11 11.00
N GLN A 146 -0.99 -5.47 10.40
CA GLN A 146 -0.92 -4.96 9.03
C GLN A 146 -1.46 -3.53 8.96
N LEU A 147 -0.92 -2.77 8.02
CA LEU A 147 -1.42 -1.47 7.60
C LEU A 147 -2.28 -1.66 6.35
N ILE A 148 -3.51 -1.17 6.39
CA ILE A 148 -4.45 -1.22 5.29
C ILE A 148 -4.66 0.18 4.78
N ALA A 149 -4.36 0.39 3.50
CA ALA A 149 -4.64 1.63 2.80
C ALA A 149 -5.67 1.38 1.70
N VAL A 150 -6.76 2.15 1.70
CA VAL A 150 -7.80 2.07 0.68
C VAL A 150 -7.97 3.42 0.00
N THR A 151 -7.69 3.49 -1.29
CA THR A 151 -7.85 4.70 -2.12
C THR A 151 -9.07 4.57 -3.02
N VAL A 152 -9.86 5.65 -3.14
CA VAL A 152 -11.08 5.68 -3.96
C VAL A 152 -10.97 6.75 -5.06
N SER A 153 -11.04 6.29 -6.31
CA SER A 153 -11.29 7.15 -7.47
C SER A 153 -12.75 7.01 -7.90
N TRP A 154 -13.54 8.05 -7.62
CA TRP A 154 -14.94 8.13 -8.03
C TRP A 154 -15.25 9.57 -8.46
N PRO A 155 -15.17 9.87 -9.76
CA PRO A 155 -15.47 11.20 -10.27
C PRO A 155 -16.87 11.67 -9.85
N HIS A 156 -16.98 12.94 -9.50
CA HIS A 156 -18.25 13.62 -9.14
C HIS A 156 -19.03 13.06 -7.93
N SER A 157 -18.55 12.00 -7.28
CA SER A 157 -19.12 11.55 -6.01
C SER A 157 -18.75 12.48 -4.87
N ALA A 158 -19.70 12.69 -3.94
CA ALA A 158 -19.46 13.36 -2.68
C ALA A 158 -18.32 12.69 -1.89
N GLU A 159 -17.49 13.50 -1.22
CA GLU A 159 -16.36 13.03 -0.42
C GLU A 159 -16.81 12.07 0.69
N ALA A 160 -17.92 12.37 1.37
CA ALA A 160 -18.49 11.48 2.38
C ALA A 160 -18.77 10.06 1.86
N ARG A 161 -19.18 9.94 0.59
CA ARG A 161 -19.48 8.64 -0.02
C ARG A 161 -18.20 7.88 -0.40
N LYS A 162 -17.15 8.59 -0.83
CA LYS A 162 -15.82 7.99 -1.07
C LYS A 162 -15.22 7.47 0.23
N ARG A 163 -15.26 8.30 1.28
CA ARG A 163 -14.83 7.95 2.63
C ARG A 163 -15.57 6.69 3.12
N ALA A 164 -16.89 6.68 3.06
CA ALA A 164 -17.69 5.53 3.50
C ALA A 164 -17.35 4.23 2.74
N LEU A 165 -17.13 4.30 1.42
CA LEU A 165 -16.70 3.15 0.62
C LEU A 165 -15.31 2.66 1.03
N ALA A 166 -14.37 3.59 1.25
CA ALA A 166 -13.02 3.26 1.69
C ALA A 166 -13.00 2.61 3.08
N GLU A 167 -13.76 3.15 4.04
CA GLU A 167 -13.90 2.59 5.39
C GLU A 167 -14.54 1.20 5.37
N LEU A 168 -15.61 1.03 4.58
CA LEU A 168 -16.27 -0.26 4.39
C LEU A 168 -15.28 -1.30 3.89
N LEU A 169 -14.52 -0.97 2.84
CA LEU A 169 -13.58 -1.89 2.24
C LEU A 169 -12.44 -2.20 3.20
N ALA A 170 -11.84 -1.19 3.85
CA ALA A 170 -10.75 -1.37 4.81
C ALA A 170 -11.15 -2.34 5.93
N ARG A 171 -12.39 -2.25 6.41
CA ARG A 171 -12.93 -3.14 7.45
C ARG A 171 -12.89 -4.62 7.06
N THR A 172 -13.05 -4.95 5.78
CA THR A 172 -13.00 -6.34 5.30
C THR A 172 -11.62 -6.98 5.38
N TYR A 173 -10.56 -6.16 5.49
CA TYR A 173 -9.17 -6.62 5.58
C TYR A 173 -8.64 -6.72 7.01
N LEU A 174 -9.35 -6.15 7.98
CA LEU A 174 -8.94 -6.21 9.39
C LEU A 174 -9.23 -7.61 9.94
N LYS A 175 -8.21 -8.28 10.49
CA LYS A 175 -8.34 -9.68 10.94
C LYS A 175 -8.62 -9.79 12.44
N ASN A 176 -8.16 -8.84 13.26
CA ASN A 176 -8.17 -8.97 14.72
C ASN A 176 -8.46 -7.67 15.51
N VAL A 177 -9.64 -7.06 15.32
CA VAL A 177 -9.96 -5.79 16.03
C VAL A 177 -9.97 -5.95 17.57
N LYS A 178 -10.36 -7.12 18.10
CA LYS A 178 -10.43 -7.38 19.56
C LYS A 178 -9.08 -7.66 20.22
N GLY A 179 -8.15 -8.33 19.53
CA GLY A 179 -6.81 -8.61 20.06
C GLY A 179 -5.89 -7.39 20.00
N ALA A 180 -6.09 -6.56 18.97
CA ALA A 180 -5.34 -5.34 18.78
C ALA A 180 -5.55 -4.33 19.92
N GLN A 181 -6.80 -4.13 20.38
CA GLN A 181 -7.14 -3.24 21.50
C GLN A 181 -6.39 -3.58 22.81
N LEU A 182 -5.95 -4.83 22.98
CA LEU A 182 -5.13 -5.25 24.13
C LEU A 182 -3.65 -4.90 23.96
N LEU A 183 -3.12 -4.92 22.73
CA LEU A 183 -1.74 -4.51 22.43
C LEU A 183 -1.57 -2.98 22.50
N ALA A 184 -2.57 -2.21 22.06
CA ALA A 184 -2.54 -0.75 22.18
C ALA A 184 -2.55 -0.26 23.64
N LYS A 185 -3.14 -1.02 24.57
CA LYS A 185 -3.07 -0.72 26.02
C LYS A 185 -1.69 -0.98 26.65
N GLY A 186 -0.79 -1.68 25.95
CA GLY A 186 0.56 -1.99 26.42
C GLY A 186 1.65 -1.10 25.83
N TYR A 187 1.30 -0.17 24.94
CA TYR A 187 2.22 0.86 24.45
C TYR A 187 2.15 2.06 25.40
N PRO A 188 3.28 2.47 26.02
CA PRO A 188 3.32 3.58 26.98
C PRO A 188 2.99 4.94 26.37
#